data_AF-A0A2W5YVI0-F1
#
_entry.id   AF-A0A2W5YVI0-F1
#
_cell.length_a   1.000
_cell.length_b   1.000
_cell.length_c   1.000
_cell.angle_alpha   90.00
_cell.angle_beta   90.00
_cell.angle_gamma   90.00
#
_symmetry.space_group_name_H-M   'P 1'
#
loop_
_entity.id
_entity.type
_entity.pdbx_description
1 polymer ?
#
loop_
_entity_poly.entity_id
_entity_poly.type
_entity_poly.pdbx_seq_one_letter_code
_entity_poly.pdbx_strand_id
1 'polypeptide(L)'
;MYRLHAAEVAEFQTRLEASLLRGVVSVRLTVLRGHAVECPDVASAIAYLIEEERSSRVREDAEEREMFEIQIRFNNGAKIDATFPMRAEAITFLRTFEKA
;
A
#
# COMPACT_ATOMS: atom_id res chain seq x y z
N MET A 1 23.77 -39.94 3.23
CA MET A 1 23.25 -40.10 1.85
C MET A 1 21.94 -39.31 1.77
N TYR A 2 22.00 -38.01 1.43
CA TYR A 2 20.83 -37.14 1.41
C TYR A 2 20.14 -37.23 0.04
N ARG A 3 19.13 -38.10 -0.10
CA ARG A 3 18.16 -38.01 -1.18
C ARG A 3 17.08 -37.01 -0.73
N LEU A 4 17.37 -35.72 -0.90
CA LEU A 4 16.32 -34.71 -0.92
C LEU A 4 15.39 -35.07 -2.09
N HIS A 5 14.14 -35.43 -1.81
CA HIS A 5 13.20 -35.73 -2.87
C HIS A 5 12.95 -34.44 -3.64
N ALA A 6 13.07 -34.47 -4.96
CA ALA A 6 12.90 -33.28 -5.81
C ALA A 6 11.57 -32.54 -5.54
N ALA A 7 10.53 -33.28 -5.10
CA ALA A 7 9.26 -32.73 -4.64
C ALA A 7 9.39 -31.85 -3.39
N GLU A 8 10.19 -32.23 -2.40
CA GLU A 8 10.41 -31.45 -1.18
C GLU A 8 11.21 -30.17 -1.47
N VAL A 9 12.16 -30.25 -2.40
CA VAL A 9 12.93 -29.08 -2.86
C VAL A 9 12.03 -28.11 -3.64
N ALA A 10 11.18 -28.63 -4.52
CA ALA A 10 10.22 -27.81 -5.27
C ALA A 10 9.17 -27.17 -4.35
N GLU A 11 8.65 -27.92 -3.38
CA GLU A 11 7.72 -27.38 -2.38
C GLU A 11 8.38 -26.30 -1.52
N PHE A 12 9.63 -26.50 -1.12
CA PHE A 12 10.41 -25.50 -0.41
C PHE A 12 10.63 -24.24 -1.26
N GLN A 13 10.99 -24.38 -2.54
CA GLN A 13 11.13 -23.26 -3.47
C GLN A 13 9.83 -22.49 -3.62
N THR A 14 8.70 -23.15 -3.84
CA THR A 14 7.38 -22.51 -3.95
C THR A 14 7.02 -21.74 -2.67
N ARG A 15 7.28 -22.31 -1.49
CA ARG A 15 7.04 -21.63 -0.21
C ARG A 15 7.99 -20.44 -0.02
N LEU A 16 9.24 -20.57 -0.46
CA LEU A 16 10.23 -19.49 -0.41
C LEU A 16 9.81 -18.34 -1.33
N GLU A 17 9.46 -18.63 -2.58
CA GLU A 17 8.94 -17.66 -3.56
C GLU A 17 7.66 -16.99 -3.05
N ALA A 18 6.72 -17.75 -2.49
CA ALA A 18 5.52 -17.19 -1.87
C ALA A 18 5.83 -16.29 -0.66
N SER A 19 6.89 -16.57 0.11
CA SER A 19 7.33 -15.71 1.21
C SER A 19 8.07 -14.45 0.73
N LEU A 20 8.70 -14.52 -0.45
CA LEU A 20 9.40 -13.42 -1.09
C LEU A 20 8.44 -12.48 -1.82
N LEU A 21 7.29 -13.00 -2.28
CA LEU A 21 6.19 -12.22 -2.84
C LEU A 21 5.58 -11.34 -1.75
N ARG A 22 5.88 -10.05 -1.84
CA ARG A 22 5.40 -9.01 -0.94
C ARG A 22 3.95 -8.68 -1.27
N GLY A 23 3.01 -9.46 -0.74
CA GLY A 23 1.59 -9.16 -0.83
C GLY A 23 1.23 -8.02 0.13
N VAL A 24 0.62 -6.95 -0.39
CA VAL A 24 0.06 -5.86 0.45
C VAL A 24 -1.15 -6.38 1.21
N VAL A 25 -1.21 -6.13 2.52
CA VAL A 25 -2.29 -6.60 3.41
C VAL A 25 -3.04 -5.44 4.04
N SER A 26 -2.39 -4.29 4.19
CA SER A 26 -3.09 -3.06 4.53
C SER A 26 -2.36 -1.84 4.03
N VAL A 27 -3.13 -0.81 3.72
CA VAL A 27 -2.64 0.52 3.40
C VAL A 27 -3.32 1.50 4.35
N ARG A 28 -2.54 2.16 5.19
CA ARG A 28 -3.03 3.24 6.05
C ARG A 28 -2.69 4.57 5.40
N LEU A 29 -3.71 5.38 5.19
CA LEU A 29 -3.60 6.75 4.70
C LEU A 29 -3.85 7.69 5.88
N THR A 30 -2.97 8.65 6.10
CA THR A 30 -3.18 9.72 7.08
C THR A 30 -3.03 11.06 6.36
N VAL A 31 -4.08 11.85 6.40
CA VAL A 31 -4.08 13.23 5.86
C VAL A 31 -3.83 14.16 7.05
N LEU A 32 -3.06 15.24 6.85
CA LEU A 32 -2.77 16.27 7.87
C LEU A 32 -4.03 17.05 8.31
N ARG A 33 -4.93 16.37 9.03
CA ARG A 33 -5.95 16.87 9.97
C ARG A 33 -6.26 15.80 11.05
N GLY A 34 -5.38 14.82 11.22
CA GLY A 34 -5.50 13.74 12.22
C GLY A 34 -6.43 12.59 11.82
N HIS A 35 -7.00 12.60 10.61
CA HIS A 35 -7.82 11.51 10.10
C HIS A 35 -6.94 10.46 9.40
N ALA A 36 -6.90 9.28 10.00
CA ALA A 36 -6.28 8.09 9.42
C ALA A 36 -7.38 7.13 8.94
N VAL A 37 -7.24 6.63 7.72
CA VAL A 37 -8.11 5.61 7.14
C VAL A 37 -7.26 4.39 6.82
N GLU A 38 -7.76 3.21 7.22
CA GLU A 38 -7.11 1.93 6.93
C GLU A 38 -7.89 1.23 5.82
N CYS A 39 -7.22 1.00 4.71
CA CYS A 39 -7.74 0.32 3.53
C CYS A 39 -7.17 -1.11 3.47
N PRO A 40 -7.97 -2.09 3.02
CA PRO A 40 -7.54 -3.49 2.94
C PRO A 40 -6.52 -3.74 1.83
N ASP A 41 -6.50 -2.90 0.80
CA ASP A 41 -5.63 -3.04 -0.37
C ASP A 41 -5.33 -1.68 -1.02
N VAL A 42 -4.43 -1.73 -2.01
CA VAL A 42 -3.95 -0.56 -2.77
C VAL A 42 -5.08 0.08 -3.60
N ALA A 43 -5.96 -0.72 -4.21
CA ALA A 43 -7.03 -0.21 -5.06
C ALA A 43 -8.06 0.58 -4.25
N SER A 44 -8.42 0.07 -3.08
CA SER A 44 -9.30 0.71 -2.11
C SER A 44 -8.69 2.03 -1.59
N ALA A 45 -7.38 2.07 -1.35
CA ALA A 45 -6.67 3.29 -0.95
C ALA A 45 -6.67 4.36 -2.06
N ILE A 46 -6.45 3.95 -3.31
CA ILE A 46 -6.52 4.87 -4.47
C ILE A 46 -7.94 5.40 -4.65
N ALA A 47 -8.96 4.54 -4.56
CA ALA A 47 -10.36 4.94 -4.64
C ALA A 47 -10.71 5.98 -3.57
N TYR A 48 -10.29 5.74 -2.32
CA TYR A 48 -10.48 6.69 -1.23
C TYR A 48 -9.87 8.07 -1.53
N LEU A 49 -8.63 8.13 -2.01
CA LEU A 49 -7.98 9.41 -2.35
C LEU A 49 -8.72 10.16 -3.47
N ILE A 50 -9.28 9.43 -4.44
CA ILE A 50 -10.07 10.02 -5.54
C ILE A 50 -11.43 10.52 -5.06
N GLU A 51 -12.10 9.78 -4.16
CA GLU A 51 -13.40 10.18 -3.60
C GLU A 51 -13.27 11.38 -2.65
N GLU A 52 -12.24 11.40 -1.80
CA GLU A 52 -11.91 12.57 -0.97
C GLU A 52 -11.73 13.81 -1.84
N GLU A 53 -11.04 13.71 -2.98
CA GLU A 53 -10.88 14.85 -3.91
C GLU A 53 -12.20 15.46 -4.36
N ARG A 54 -13.19 14.61 -4.68
CA ARG A 54 -14.51 15.08 -5.10
C ARG A 54 -15.23 15.80 -3.97
N SER A 55 -15.06 15.31 -2.73
CA SER A 55 -15.66 15.90 -1.53
C SER A 55 -14.96 17.20 -1.09
N SER A 56 -13.63 17.28 -1.20
CA SER A 56 -12.85 18.47 -0.84
C SER A 56 -13.07 19.61 -1.84
N ARG A 57 -13.21 19.33 -3.14
CA ARG A 57 -13.46 20.37 -4.17
C ARG A 57 -14.78 21.13 -3.99
N VAL A 58 -15.73 20.57 -3.24
CA VAL A 58 -16.98 21.28 -2.86
C VAL A 58 -16.72 22.34 -1.78
N ARG A 59 -15.56 22.30 -1.11
CA ARG A 59 -15.12 23.27 -0.10
C ARG A 59 -13.95 24.07 -0.67
N GLU A 60 -14.26 25.16 -1.37
CA GLU A 60 -13.32 26.02 -2.13
C GLU A 60 -12.14 26.63 -1.33
N ASP A 61 -12.02 26.39 -0.02
CA ASP A 61 -11.00 27.01 0.86
C ASP A 61 -9.88 26.07 1.35
N ALA A 62 -9.74 24.86 0.79
CA ALA A 62 -8.82 23.85 1.33
C ALA A 62 -7.42 23.82 0.68
N GLU A 63 -6.80 24.98 0.42
CA GLU A 63 -5.34 25.08 0.16
C GLU A 63 -4.51 24.96 1.47
N GLU A 64 -4.98 24.19 2.45
CA GLU A 64 -4.11 23.77 3.54
C GLU A 64 -3.16 22.69 3.01
N ARG A 65 -1.88 22.81 3.36
CA ARG A 65 -0.80 21.91 2.95
C ARG A 65 -1.05 20.49 3.49
N GLU A 66 -1.94 19.74 2.83
CA GLU A 66 -2.23 18.35 3.12
C GLU A 66 -1.00 17.52 2.78
N MET A 67 -0.22 17.10 3.79
CA MET A 67 0.71 15.98 3.60
C MET A 67 -0.10 14.69 3.68
N PHE A 68 0.18 13.81 2.73
CA PHE A 68 -0.36 12.47 2.62
C PHE A 68 0.67 11.50 3.13
N GLU A 69 0.44 10.97 4.33
CA GLU A 69 1.23 9.90 4.90
C GLU A 69 0.61 8.56 4.50
N ILE A 70 1.43 7.68 3.91
CA ILE A 70 1.04 6.37 3.45
C ILE A 70 1.91 5.34 4.15
N GLN A 71 1.26 4.41 4.85
CA GLN A 71 1.91 3.22 5.39
C GLN A 71 1.37 1.99 4.68
N ILE A 72 2.25 1.22 4.03
CA ILE A 72 1.91 -0.05 3.40
C ILE A 72 2.46 -1.18 4.26
N ARG A 73 1.61 -2.11 4.67
CA ARG A 73 2.00 -3.31 5.41
C ARG A 73 1.90 -4.54 4.50
N PHE A 74 2.96 -5.34 4.50
CA PHE A 74 3.04 -6.59 3.74
C PHE A 74 2.79 -7.80 4.64
N ASN A 75 2.43 -8.92 4.00
CA ASN A 75 2.11 -10.20 4.65
C ASN A 75 3.30 -10.82 5.40
N ASN A 76 4.52 -10.47 4.99
CA ASN A 76 5.75 -10.88 5.65
C ASN A 76 6.16 -9.96 6.83
N GLY A 77 5.30 -9.03 7.23
CA GLY A 77 5.57 -8.09 8.33
C GLY A 77 6.44 -6.89 7.94
N ALA A 78 6.91 -6.81 6.69
CA ALA A 78 7.56 -5.61 6.19
C ALA A 78 6.57 -4.43 6.15
N LYS A 79 7.11 -3.22 6.30
CA LYS A 79 6.34 -1.99 6.12
C LYS A 79 7.11 -0.96 5.31
N ILE A 80 6.38 -0.15 4.55
CA ILE A 80 6.89 1.07 3.92
C ILE A 80 6.12 2.24 4.47
N ASP A 81 6.83 3.27 4.91
CA ASP A 81 6.27 4.55 5.32
C ASP A 81 6.72 5.60 4.30
N ALA A 82 5.79 6.36 3.74
CA ALA A 82 6.06 7.38 2.73
C ALA A 82 5.18 8.62 2.98
N THR A 83 5.71 9.81 2.69
CA THR A 83 5.01 11.07 2.87
C THR A 83 5.08 11.88 1.59
N PHE A 84 3.93 12.38 1.13
CA PHE A 84 3.83 13.14 -0.11
C PHE A 84 3.13 14.48 0.15
N PRO A 85 3.65 15.59 -0.40
CA PRO A 85 2.98 16.88 -0.33
C PRO A 85 1.80 17.00 -1.31
N MET A 86 1.73 16.11 -2.30
CA MET A 86 0.69 16.12 -3.32
C MET A 86 -0.01 14.76 -3.41
N ARG A 87 -1.34 14.81 -3.48
CA ARG A 87 -2.19 13.62 -3.66
C ARG A 87 -1.84 12.82 -4.92
N ALA A 88 -1.54 13.52 -6.02
CA ALA A 88 -1.18 12.89 -7.29
C ALA A 88 0.10 12.04 -7.20
N GLU A 89 1.08 12.48 -6.40
CA GLU A 89 2.30 11.73 -6.12
C GLU A 89 2.01 10.50 -5.26
N ALA A 90 1.19 10.67 -4.22
CA ALA A 90 0.69 9.57 -3.39
C ALA A 90 -0.03 8.48 -4.22
N ILE A 91 -0.92 8.87 -5.14
CA ILE A 91 -1.61 7.92 -6.04
C ILE A 91 -0.60 7.24 -6.99
N THR A 92 0.33 8.01 -7.56
CA THR A 92 1.38 7.45 -8.43
C THR A 92 2.23 6.41 -7.69
N PHE A 93 2.59 6.69 -6.45
CA PHE A 93 3.31 5.76 -5.59
C PHE A 93 2.50 4.49 -5.32
N LEU A 94 1.22 4.61 -4.93
CA LEU A 94 0.35 3.46 -4.70
C LEU A 94 0.23 2.56 -5.95
N ARG A 95 0.09 3.15 -7.13
CA ARG A 95 0.02 2.41 -8.41
C ARG A 95 1.26 1.56 -8.71
N THR A 96 2.41 1.86 -8.10
CA THR A 96 3.60 1.00 -8.26
C THR A 96 3.41 -0.39 -7.62
N PHE A 97 2.44 -0.54 -6.73
CA PHE A 97 2.11 -1.79 -6.03
C PHE A 97 0.90 -2.55 -6.63
N GLU A 98 0.20 -1.99 -7.62
CA GLU A 98 -0.89 -2.70 -8.33
C GLU A 98 -0.37 -3.77 -9.32
N LYS A 99 0.92 -3.71 -9.68
CA LYS A 99 1.54 -4.57 -10.71
C LYS A 99 2.50 -5.64 -10.16
N ALA A 100 2.52 -5.87 -8.86
CA ALA A 100 3.40 -6.87 -8.23
C ALA A 100 2.70 -8.22 -8.02
#